data_AF-A0A3P7JXW1-F1
#
_entry.id   AF-A0A3P7JXW1-F1
#
_cell.length_a   1.000
_cell.length_b   1.000
_cell.length_c   1.000
_cell.angle_alpha   90.00
_cell.angle_beta   90.00
_cell.angle_gamma   90.00
#
_symmetry.space_group_name_H-M   'P 1'
#
loop_
_entity.id
_entity.type
_entity.pdbx_description
1 polymer ?
#
loop_
_entity_poly.entity_id
_entity_poly.type
_entity_poly.pdbx_seq_one_letter_code
_entity_poly.pdbx_strand_id
1 'polypeptide(L)'
;MVPVLHKIENSAFNMLTGKKAEDELRGVVVTGADPAKTKWMLQDKELEQNECYIFSHSDEGGNRKKLVCEIKDFDKPLAGEYKAVFYSADGENSATFTVTAGNAPDFHDKPHIVQRDNGNVIVIKVRAKSHLEMKAEWFKVRVWITALFMMF
;
A
#
# COMPACT_ATOMS: atom_id res chain seq x y z
N MET A 1 -6.25 7.62 -25.57
CA MET A 1 -5.64 6.27 -25.58
C MET A 1 -6.23 5.49 -24.43
N VAL A 2 -6.58 4.21 -24.60
CA VAL A 2 -7.07 3.35 -23.50
C VAL A 2 -6.02 3.29 -22.38
N PRO A 3 -6.39 3.38 -21.09
CA PRO A 3 -5.41 3.38 -20.03
C PRO A 3 -4.59 2.09 -19.95
N VAL A 4 -3.31 2.22 -19.63
CA VAL A 4 -2.39 1.09 -19.48
C VAL A 4 -1.98 0.94 -18.03
N LEU A 5 -2.20 -0.26 -17.47
CA LEU A 5 -1.75 -0.65 -16.14
C LEU A 5 -0.27 -1.04 -16.17
N HIS A 6 0.54 -0.43 -15.31
CA HIS A 6 1.96 -0.76 -15.18
C HIS A 6 2.25 -1.56 -13.92
N LYS A 7 1.55 -1.27 -12.82
CA LYS A 7 1.82 -1.88 -11.51
C LYS A 7 0.57 -1.86 -10.63
N ILE A 8 0.40 -2.91 -9.84
CA ILE A 8 -0.51 -2.96 -8.69
C ILE A 8 0.35 -2.83 -7.43
N GLU A 9 -0.03 -1.92 -6.53
CA GLU A 9 0.62 -1.70 -5.25
C GLU A 9 -0.28 -2.20 -4.12
N ASN A 10 0.22 -3.24 -3.45
CA ASN A 10 -0.36 -3.80 -2.24
C ASN A 10 0.69 -3.60 -1.13
N SER A 11 0.54 -2.55 -0.33
CA SER A 11 1.43 -2.34 0.82
C SER A 11 0.66 -1.67 1.94
N ALA A 12 0.76 -2.19 3.15
CA ALA A 12 0.33 -1.51 4.37
C ALA A 12 1.50 -1.39 5.34
N PHE A 13 1.47 -0.31 6.14
CA PHE A 13 2.22 -0.05 7.38
C PHE A 13 3.26 1.08 7.35
N ASN A 14 3.00 2.12 8.16
CA ASN A 14 3.95 3.16 8.51
C ASN A 14 4.62 2.84 9.85
N MET A 15 5.85 2.34 9.82
CA MET A 15 6.63 1.98 11.02
C MET A 15 7.00 3.17 11.94
N LEU A 16 6.85 4.43 11.48
CA LEU A 16 7.29 5.60 12.25
C LEU A 16 6.29 6.00 13.34
N THR A 17 5.00 5.72 13.17
CA THR A 17 3.96 6.16 14.11
C THR A 17 3.61 5.11 15.14
N GLY A 18 4.01 3.84 14.93
CA GLY A 18 3.69 2.72 15.82
C GLY A 18 2.19 2.48 15.98
N LYS A 19 1.35 3.05 15.10
CA LYS A 19 -0.07 2.74 15.01
C LYS A 19 -0.23 1.39 14.32
N LYS A 20 -1.25 0.61 14.70
CA LYS A 20 -1.68 -0.56 13.94
C LYS A 20 -1.87 -0.16 12.47
N ALA A 21 -1.71 -1.09 11.53
CA ALA A 21 -2.35 -0.93 10.22
C ALA A 21 -3.86 -0.99 10.44
N GLU A 22 -4.44 0.08 10.96
CA GLU A 22 -5.88 0.34 10.85
C GLU A 22 -6.19 0.63 9.38
N ASP A 23 -5.22 1.16 8.62
CA ASP A 23 -5.41 1.56 7.23
C ASP A 23 -4.73 0.60 6.24
N GLU A 24 -5.49 0.11 5.27
CA GLU A 24 -5.03 -0.71 4.14
C GLU A 24 -4.92 0.16 2.88
N LEU A 25 -3.75 0.19 2.23
CA LEU A 25 -3.55 0.97 1.00
C LEU A 25 -3.58 0.08 -0.23
N ARG A 26 -4.37 0.50 -1.22
CA ARG A 26 -4.53 -0.21 -2.49
C ARG A 26 -4.27 0.77 -3.62
N GLY A 27 -3.21 0.49 -4.38
CA GLY A 27 -2.73 1.41 -5.40
C GLY A 27 -2.61 0.77 -6.78
N VAL A 28 -2.77 1.57 -7.82
CA VAL A 28 -2.39 1.22 -9.19
C VAL A 28 -1.55 2.33 -9.81
N VAL A 29 -0.57 1.95 -10.62
CA VAL A 29 0.20 2.89 -11.45
C VAL A 29 -0.22 2.71 -12.90
N VAL A 30 -0.76 3.77 -13.50
CA VAL A 30 -1.38 3.75 -14.83
C VAL A 30 -0.92 4.91 -15.70
N THR A 31 -0.96 4.75 -17.03
CA THR A 31 -0.80 5.85 -18.00
C THR A 31 -2.09 6.05 -18.79
N GLY A 32 -2.40 7.29 -19.17
CA GLY A 32 -3.55 7.62 -20.02
C GLY A 32 -4.90 7.63 -19.31
N ALA A 33 -4.93 7.43 -17.98
CA ALA A 33 -6.14 7.55 -17.17
C ALA A 33 -6.42 8.99 -16.73
N ASP A 34 -7.70 9.33 -16.64
CA ASP A 34 -8.22 10.49 -15.94
C ASP A 34 -8.51 10.10 -14.47
N PRO A 35 -7.72 10.58 -13.50
CA PRO A 35 -7.93 10.27 -12.09
C PRO A 35 -9.33 10.64 -11.59
N ALA A 36 -9.90 11.73 -12.10
CA ALA A 36 -11.21 12.24 -11.67
C ALA A 36 -12.37 11.32 -12.08
N LYS A 37 -12.14 10.43 -13.05
CA LYS A 37 -13.13 9.45 -13.53
C LYS A 37 -12.89 8.06 -12.96
N THR A 38 -11.83 7.85 -12.19
CA THR A 38 -11.51 6.54 -11.63
C THR A 38 -12.55 6.15 -10.58
N LYS A 39 -13.01 4.90 -10.66
CA LYS A 39 -13.98 4.30 -9.74
C LYS A 39 -13.34 3.17 -8.97
N TRP A 40 -13.67 3.09 -7.69
CA TRP A 40 -13.29 1.96 -6.83
C TRP A 40 -14.53 1.15 -6.51
N MET A 41 -14.40 -0.17 -6.57
CA MET A 41 -15.48 -1.11 -6.30
C MET A 41 -15.06 -2.06 -5.18
N LEU A 42 -15.99 -2.45 -4.33
CA LEU A 42 -15.90 -3.62 -3.47
C LEU A 42 -16.94 -4.62 -3.94
N GLN A 43 -16.46 -5.77 -4.42
CA GLN A 43 -17.23 -6.75 -5.18
C GLN A 43 -17.85 -6.04 -6.40
N ASP A 44 -19.17 -5.90 -6.42
CA ASP A 44 -19.91 -5.23 -7.49
C ASP A 44 -20.45 -3.86 -7.08
N LYS A 45 -20.12 -3.38 -5.87
CA LYS A 45 -20.61 -2.10 -5.34
C LYS A 45 -19.57 -1.00 -5.53
N GLU A 46 -19.96 0.06 -6.21
CA GLU A 46 -19.16 1.28 -6.31
C GLU A 46 -19.00 1.93 -4.92
N LEU A 47 -17.76 2.28 -4.59
CA LEU A 47 -17.37 2.94 -3.36
C LEU A 47 -17.43 4.44 -3.54
N GLU A 48 -17.94 5.13 -2.54
CA GLU A 48 -17.90 6.59 -2.44
C GLU A 48 -16.83 7.00 -1.43
N GLN A 49 -16.16 8.11 -1.72
CA GLN A 49 -15.19 8.68 -0.80
C GLN A 49 -15.89 9.14 0.48
N ASN A 50 -15.40 8.68 1.63
CA ASN A 50 -15.93 8.99 2.95
C ASN A 50 -14.83 8.82 4.01
N GLU A 51 -15.19 8.73 5.29
CA GLU A 51 -14.20 8.57 6.38
C GLU A 51 -13.45 7.23 6.33
N CYS A 52 -14.08 6.17 5.81
CA CYS A 52 -13.50 4.83 5.65
C CYS A 52 -12.71 4.69 4.34
N TYR A 53 -13.22 5.23 3.23
CA TYR A 53 -12.57 5.14 1.92
C TYR A 53 -12.03 6.50 1.49
N ILE A 54 -10.71 6.65 1.46
CA ILE A 54 -10.04 7.86 0.98
C ILE A 54 -9.41 7.59 -0.38
N PHE A 55 -9.83 8.35 -1.39
CA PHE A 55 -9.25 8.26 -2.73
C PHE A 55 -8.25 9.39 -2.94
N SER A 56 -7.10 9.06 -3.52
CA SER A 56 -6.08 10.04 -3.86
C SER A 56 -5.33 9.64 -5.14
N HIS A 57 -4.61 10.61 -5.71
CA HIS A 57 -3.73 10.35 -6.83
C HIS A 57 -2.46 11.22 -6.77
N SER A 58 -1.40 10.75 -7.40
CA SER A 58 -0.13 11.46 -7.52
C SER A 58 0.56 11.17 -8.86
N ASP A 59 1.40 12.08 -9.34
CA ASP A 59 2.20 11.85 -10.54
C ASP A 59 3.51 11.11 -10.18
N GLU A 60 3.84 10.07 -10.95
CA GLU A 60 5.03 9.21 -10.78
C GLU A 60 6.09 9.46 -11.88
N GLY A 61 5.94 10.56 -12.61
CA GLY A 61 6.75 10.91 -13.78
C GLY A 61 6.51 10.00 -14.99
N GLY A 62 6.94 10.46 -16.17
CA GLY A 62 6.79 9.70 -17.42
C GLY A 62 5.32 9.47 -17.81
N ASN A 63 4.44 10.45 -17.57
CA ASN A 63 2.98 10.37 -17.79
C ASN A 63 2.26 9.28 -16.98
N ARG A 64 2.92 8.69 -15.97
CA ARG A 64 2.32 7.73 -15.06
C ARG A 64 1.66 8.46 -13.90
N LYS A 65 0.47 7.99 -13.54
CA LYS A 65 -0.27 8.42 -12.38
C LYS A 65 -0.45 7.23 -11.44
N LYS A 66 -0.22 7.47 -10.16
CA LYS A 66 -0.57 6.55 -9.09
C LYS A 66 -1.96 6.92 -8.58
N LEU A 67 -2.84 5.94 -8.51
CA LEU A 67 -4.21 6.06 -8.00
C LEU A 67 -4.31 5.19 -6.76
N VAL A 68 -4.82 5.72 -5.64
CA VAL A 68 -4.85 5.03 -4.35
C VAL A 68 -6.24 5.08 -3.73
N CYS A 69 -6.68 3.95 -3.20
CA CYS A 69 -7.75 3.82 -2.22
C CYS A 69 -7.14 3.40 -0.89
N GLU A 70 -7.23 4.28 0.10
CA GLU A 70 -6.93 4.00 1.50
C GLU A 70 -8.22 3.58 2.21
N ILE A 71 -8.19 2.41 2.84
CA ILE A 71 -9.31 1.82 3.58
C ILE A 71 -8.98 1.93 5.05
N LYS A 72 -9.64 2.85 5.76
CA LYS A 72 -9.43 3.08 7.19
C LYS A 72 -10.22 2.16 8.08
N ASP A 73 -9.69 1.94 9.27
CA ASP A 73 -10.26 1.09 10.32
C ASP A 73 -10.69 -0.28 9.78
N PHE A 74 -9.78 -0.90 9.00
CA PHE A 74 -10.03 -2.15 8.32
C PHE A 74 -10.43 -3.26 9.30
N ASP A 75 -11.56 -3.90 9.03
CA ASP A 75 -12.05 -5.08 9.75
C ASP A 75 -12.65 -6.09 8.78
N LYS A 76 -12.99 -7.28 9.28
CA LYS A 76 -13.52 -8.41 8.52
C LYS A 76 -14.64 -8.07 7.52
N PRO A 77 -15.60 -7.17 7.81
CA PRO A 77 -16.64 -6.80 6.83
C PRO A 77 -16.12 -6.06 5.60
N LEU A 78 -14.92 -5.47 5.69
CA LEU A 78 -14.25 -4.74 4.61
C LEU A 78 -13.36 -5.68 3.78
N ALA A 79 -13.21 -6.96 4.18
CA ALA A 79 -12.54 -7.95 3.35
C ALA A 79 -13.38 -8.28 2.10
N GLY A 80 -12.72 -8.45 0.96
CA GLY A 80 -13.38 -8.79 -0.28
C GLY A 80 -12.50 -8.56 -1.50
N GLU A 81 -13.09 -8.78 -2.67
CA GLU A 81 -12.49 -8.40 -3.92
C GLU A 81 -12.73 -6.92 -4.17
N TYR A 82 -11.67 -6.16 -4.35
CA TYR A 82 -11.75 -4.77 -4.74
C TYR A 82 -11.29 -4.60 -6.18
N LYS A 83 -11.86 -3.61 -6.86
CA LYS A 83 -11.53 -3.31 -8.25
C LYS A 83 -11.35 -1.81 -8.45
N ALA A 84 -10.24 -1.42 -9.05
CA ALA A 84 -10.04 -0.09 -9.59
C ALA A 84 -10.41 -0.10 -11.07
N VAL A 85 -11.35 0.75 -11.49
CA VAL A 85 -11.71 0.97 -12.89
C VAL A 85 -11.30 2.38 -13.27
N PHE A 86 -10.42 2.52 -14.25
CA PHE A 86 -9.82 3.78 -14.64
C PHE A 86 -10.08 4.06 -16.12
N TYR A 87 -10.41 5.31 -16.41
CA TYR A 87 -11.05 5.71 -17.66
C TYR A 87 -10.18 6.70 -18.44
N SER A 88 -10.35 6.69 -19.76
CA SER A 88 -9.85 7.69 -20.71
C SER A 88 -10.96 8.11 -21.67
N ALA A 89 -10.66 9.03 -22.60
CA ALA A 89 -11.57 9.36 -23.70
C ALA A 89 -11.83 8.17 -24.66
N ASP A 90 -10.88 7.23 -24.77
CA ASP A 90 -10.93 6.15 -25.78
C ASP A 90 -11.35 4.79 -25.19
N GLY A 91 -11.68 4.74 -23.89
CA GLY A 91 -12.08 3.52 -23.20
C GLY A 91 -11.60 3.42 -21.76
N GLU A 92 -11.83 2.26 -21.16
CA GLU A 92 -11.53 1.94 -19.76
C GLU A 92 -10.59 0.74 -19.64
N ASN A 93 -9.95 0.62 -18.48
CA ASN A 93 -9.21 -0.57 -18.07
C ASN A 93 -9.37 -0.72 -16.55
N SER A 94 -9.04 -1.90 -16.00
CA SER A 94 -9.24 -2.16 -14.57
C SER A 94 -8.17 -3.07 -13.97
N ALA A 95 -8.08 -3.02 -12.65
CA ALA A 95 -7.24 -3.91 -11.85
C ALA A 95 -8.04 -4.42 -10.65
N THR A 96 -7.94 -5.72 -10.40
CA THR A 96 -8.63 -6.39 -9.29
C THR A 96 -7.62 -6.86 -8.25
N PHE A 97 -7.97 -6.75 -6.97
CA PHE A 97 -7.17 -7.23 -5.86
C PHE A 97 -8.05 -7.79 -4.74
N THR A 98 -7.66 -8.93 -4.19
CA THR A 98 -8.38 -9.57 -3.09
C THR A 98 -7.77 -9.18 -1.74
N VAL A 99 -8.61 -8.68 -0.85
CA VAL A 99 -8.25 -8.32 0.53
C VAL A 99 -8.90 -9.33 1.46
N THR A 100 -8.10 -10.07 2.25
CA THR A 100 -8.63 -10.99 3.26
C THR A 100 -8.33 -10.47 4.66
N ALA A 101 -9.30 -10.63 5.56
CA ALA A 101 -9.14 -10.28 6.97
C ALA A 101 -8.01 -11.10 7.61
N GLY A 102 -7.13 -10.44 8.39
CA GLY A 102 -6.02 -11.09 9.08
C GLY A 102 -4.68 -11.14 8.30
N ASN A 103 -4.58 -10.44 7.16
CA ASN A 103 -3.34 -10.37 6.37
C ASN A 103 -2.37 -9.25 6.79
N ALA A 104 -2.83 -8.26 7.54
CA ALA A 104 -1.97 -7.17 7.99
C ALA A 104 -0.91 -7.72 8.97
N PRO A 105 0.38 -7.39 8.81
CA PRO A 105 1.40 -7.74 9.79
C PRO A 105 1.09 -7.07 11.14
N ASP A 106 1.04 -7.86 12.20
CA ASP A 106 0.96 -7.39 13.57
C ASP A 106 2.36 -7.07 14.07
N PHE A 107 2.64 -5.79 14.34
CA PHE A 107 3.87 -5.38 14.99
C PHE A 107 3.70 -5.52 16.50
N HIS A 108 4.55 -6.34 17.11
CA HIS A 108 4.48 -6.61 18.54
C HIS A 108 5.04 -5.46 19.38
N ASP A 109 6.04 -4.75 18.85
CA ASP A 109 6.73 -3.67 19.56
C ASP A 109 7.10 -2.52 18.63
N LYS A 110 7.27 -1.34 19.23
CA LYS A 110 7.92 -0.21 18.56
C LYS A 110 9.34 -0.61 18.10
N PRO A 111 9.82 -0.09 16.95
CA PRO A 111 11.20 -0.32 16.52
C PRO A 111 12.20 0.03 17.61
N HIS A 112 13.12 -0.89 17.91
CA HIS A 112 14.13 -0.70 18.93
C HIS A 112 15.50 -0.48 18.29
N ILE A 113 16.15 0.63 18.66
CA ILE A 113 17.49 0.98 18.18
C ILE A 113 18.50 0.55 19.23
N VAL A 114 19.45 -0.29 18.83
CA VAL A 114 20.56 -0.75 19.67
C VAL A 114 21.86 -0.32 19.04
N GLN A 115 22.73 0.35 19.80
CA GLN A 115 24.11 0.56 19.40
C GLN A 115 24.98 -0.61 19.85
N ARG A 116 25.85 -1.08 18.97
CA ARG A 116 26.83 -2.14 19.23
C ARG A 116 28.23 -1.67 18.84
N ASP A 117 29.23 -2.46 19.24
CA ASP A 117 30.64 -2.26 18.91
C ASP A 117 31.10 -0.83 19.23
N ASN A 118 30.85 -0.43 20.49
CA ASN A 118 31.18 0.89 21.03
C ASN A 118 30.59 2.07 20.23
N GLY A 119 29.44 1.87 19.59
CA GLY A 119 28.72 2.91 18.84
C GLY A 119 28.95 2.89 17.33
N ASN A 120 29.83 2.00 16.83
CA ASN A 120 30.11 1.90 15.39
C ASN A 120 29.00 1.20 14.60
N VAL A 121 28.15 0.42 15.27
CA VAL A 121 27.06 -0.32 14.63
C VAL A 121 25.72 0.11 15.21
N ILE A 122 24.80 0.51 14.35
CA ILE A 122 23.40 0.78 14.71
C ILE A 122 22.55 -0.37 14.19
N VAL A 123 21.87 -1.06 15.09
CA VAL A 123 20.92 -2.14 14.77
C VAL A 123 19.52 -1.63 15.05
N ILE A 124 18.67 -1.61 14.03
CA ILE A 124 17.24 -1.33 14.18
C ILE A 124 16.51 -2.67 14.13
N LYS A 125 15.82 -3.01 15.23
CA LYS A 125 15.07 -4.25 15.36
C LYS A 125 13.59 -3.96 15.33
N VAL A 126 12.86 -4.73 14.52
CA VAL A 126 11.41 -4.68 14.44
C VAL A 126 10.88 -6.11 14.52
N ARG A 127 9.86 -6.32 15.34
CA ARG A 127 9.17 -7.61 15.46
C ARG A 127 7.77 -7.46 14.87
N ALA A 128 7.52 -8.16 13.79
CA ALA A 128 6.20 -8.31 13.21
C ALA A 128 5.88 -9.78 12.99
N LYS A 129 4.58 -10.09 13.03
CA LYS A 129 4.01 -11.40 12.78
C LYS A 129 2.96 -11.25 11.68
N SER A 130 3.04 -12.10 10.67
CA SER A 130 2.00 -12.22 9.66
C SER A 130 1.70 -13.69 9.39
N HIS A 131 0.49 -13.96 8.92
CA HIS A 131 0.11 -15.27 8.40
C HIS A 131 0.50 -15.44 6.92
N LEU A 132 1.09 -14.42 6.30
CA LEU A 132 1.57 -14.40 4.92
C LEU A 132 3.06 -14.02 4.82
N GLU A 133 3.64 -14.21 3.63
CA GLU A 133 4.99 -13.76 3.32
C GLU A 133 5.09 -12.23 3.43
N MET A 134 5.94 -11.74 4.35
CA MET A 134 6.17 -10.31 4.58
C MET A 134 7.34 -9.80 3.74
N LYS A 135 7.15 -8.64 3.12
CA LYS A 135 8.23 -7.81 2.56
C LYS A 135 8.42 -6.56 3.43
N ALA A 136 9.66 -6.25 3.77
CA ALA A 136 10.00 -5.08 4.57
C ALA A 136 10.94 -4.15 3.78
N GLU A 137 10.62 -2.86 3.77
CA GLU A 137 11.46 -1.82 3.19
C GLU A 137 11.80 -0.77 4.26
N TRP A 138 13.05 -0.31 4.25
CA TRP A 138 13.55 0.67 5.22
C TRP A 138 13.77 2.01 4.54
N PHE A 139 13.08 3.03 5.04
CA PHE A 139 13.20 4.40 4.53
C PHE A 139 13.92 5.27 5.55
N LYS A 140 15.04 5.87 5.15
CA LYS A 140 15.68 6.96 5.88
C LYS A 140 15.41 8.24 5.12
N VAL A 141 14.77 9.21 5.78
CA VAL A 141 14.25 10.47 5.22
C VAL A 141 15.31 11.34 4.50
N ARG A 142 16.59 10.94 4.48
CA ARG A 142 17.64 11.65 3.73
C ARG A 142 18.58 10.80 2.85
N VAL A 143 18.62 9.46 2.90
CA VAL A 143 19.48 8.62 2.01
C VAL A 143 18.95 7.18 1.93
N TRP A 144 18.83 6.63 0.73
CA TRP A 144 18.41 5.24 0.46
C TRP A 144 19.40 4.21 1.05
N ILE A 145 18.91 3.17 1.74
CA ILE A 145 19.71 1.99 2.12
C ILE A 145 18.96 0.76 1.59
N THR A 146 19.56 0.04 0.65
CA THR A 146 19.07 -1.26 0.18
C THR A 146 19.53 -2.34 1.16
N ALA A 147 18.61 -3.12 1.72
CA ALA A 147 18.94 -4.30 2.53
C ALA A 147 18.50 -5.56 1.78
N LEU A 148 19.46 -6.47 1.56
CA LEU A 148 19.23 -7.82 1.07
C LEU A 148 19.12 -8.75 2.29
N PHE A 149 18.07 -9.56 2.39
CA PHE A 149 17.94 -10.56 3.46
C PHE A 149 18.17 -11.98 2.93
N MET A 150 19.02 -12.71 3.63
CA MET A 150 19.05 -14.18 3.65
C MET A 150 18.17 -14.67 4.79
N MET A 151 17.35 -15.69 4.52
CA MET A 151 16.56 -16.41 5.51
C MET A 151 17.43 -17.41 6.28
N PHE A 152 17.17 -17.54 7.59
CA PHE A 152 17.38 -18.76 8.35
C PHE A 152 16.04 -19.14 9.00
#